data_AF-A0A5C7GHR3-F1
#
_entry.id   AF-A0A5C7GHR3-F1
#
_cell.length_a   1.000
_cell.length_b   1.000
_cell.length_c   1.000
_cell.angle_alpha   90.00
_cell.angle_beta   90.00
_cell.angle_gamma   90.00
#
_symmetry.space_group_name_H-M   'P 1'
#
loop_
_entity.id
_entity.type
_entity.pdbx_description
1 polymer ?
#
loop_
_entity_poly.entity_id
_entity_poly.type
_entity_poly.pdbx_seq_one_letter_code
_entity_poly.pdbx_strand_id
1 'polypeptide(L)' 'MNNIVQNILVFSAVALALVFLVKKFLIKKPKSKKACGNDDNCGCH' A
#
# COMPACT_ATOMS: atom_id res chain seq x y z
N MET A 1 -14.78 -29.71 -17.62
CA MET A 1 -14.55 -28.33 -17.14
C MET A 1 -14.10 -28.41 -15.69
N ASN A 2 -12.80 -28.17 -15.42
CA ASN A 2 -12.23 -28.41 -14.10
C ASN A 2 -12.49 -27.20 -13.19
N ASN A 3 -13.62 -27.20 -12.48
CA ASN A 3 -14.06 -26.11 -11.59
C ASN A 3 -13.01 -25.70 -10.55
N ILE A 4 -12.13 -26.63 -10.17
CA ILE A 4 -11.00 -26.39 -9.25
C ILE A 4 -10.09 -25.28 -9.78
N VAL A 5 -9.71 -25.34 -11.07
CA VAL A 5 -8.76 -24.37 -11.66
C VAL A 5 -9.41 -22.99 -11.83
N GLN A 6 -10.69 -22.94 -12.21
CA GLN A 6 -11.42 -21.68 -12.33
C GLN A 6 -11.61 -20.99 -10.96
N ASN A 7 -11.95 -21.75 -9.91
CA ASN A 7 -12.04 -21.20 -8.56
C ASN A 7 -10.70 -20.62 -8.10
N ILE A 8 -9.58 -21.32 -8.32
CA ILE A 8 -8.26 -20.81 -7.95
C ILE A 8 -7.95 -19.49 -8.67
N LEU A 9 -8.29 -19.38 -9.96
CA LEU A 9 -8.08 -18.15 -10.72
C LEU A 9 -8.96 -17.00 -10.22
N VAL A 10 -10.23 -17.27 -9.92
CA VAL A 10 -11.16 -16.25 -9.40
C VAL A 10 -10.73 -15.78 -8.01
N PHE A 11 -10.43 -16.70 -7.10
CA PHE A 11 -10.00 -16.33 -5.74
C PHE A 11 -8.66 -15.61 -5.73
N SER A 12 -7.70 -16.02 -6.56
CA SER A 12 -6.41 -15.31 -6.68
C SER A 12 -6.57 -13.92 -7.27
N ALA A 13 -7.40 -13.74 -8.31
CA ALA A 13 -7.68 -12.43 -8.89
C ALA A 13 -8.32 -11.47 -7.87
N VAL A 14 -9.31 -11.95 -7.12
CA VAL A 14 -9.97 -11.16 -6.06
C VAL A 14 -8.98 -10.83 -4.94
N ALA A 15 -8.18 -11.80 -4.48
CA ALA A 15 -7.18 -11.57 -3.45
C ALA A 15 -6.14 -10.52 -3.87
N LEU A 16 -5.64 -10.59 -5.11
CA LEU A 16 -4.71 -9.61 -5.66
C LEU A 16 -5.34 -8.21 -5.75
N ALA A 17 -6.60 -8.11 -6.18
CA ALA A 17 -7.31 -6.85 -6.25
C ALA A 17 -7.49 -6.20 -4.87
N LEU A 18 -7.86 -6.99 -3.86
CA LEU A 18 -7.98 -6.52 -2.48
C LEU A 18 -6.63 -6.07 -1.91
N VAL A 19 -5.57 -6.86 -2.10
CA VAL A 19 -4.21 -6.50 -1.64
C VAL A 19 -3.74 -5.21 -2.32
N PHE A 20 -3.96 -5.05 -3.63
CA PHE A 20 -3.61 -3.84 -4.36
C PHE A 20 -4.38 -2.62 -3.85
N LEU A 21 -5.69 -2.76 -3.61
CA LEU A 21 -6.54 -1.68 -3.12
C LEU A 21 -6.13 -1.26 -1.70
N VAL A 22 -5.92 -2.22 -0.80
CA VAL A 22 -5.42 -1.98 0.57
C VAL A 22 -4.05 -1.29 0.52
N LYS A 23 -3.12 -1.80 -0.29
CA LYS A 23 -1.78 -1.20 -0.44
C LYS A 23 -1.83 0.21 -1.04
N LYS A 24 -2.73 0.47 -1.98
CA LYS A 24 -2.82 1.76 -2.67
C LYS A 24 -3.49 2.82 -1.83
N PHE A 25 -4.54 2.47 -1.08
CA PHE A 25 -5.39 3.45 -0.39
C PHE A 25 -5.23 3.45 1.13
N LEU A 26 -4.97 2.30 1.75
CA LEU A 26 -4.87 2.21 3.22
C LEU A 26 -3.43 2.33 3.71
N ILE A 27 -2.44 1.91 2.92
CA ILE A 27 -1.03 2.13 3.24
C ILE A 27 -0.67 3.58 2.87
N LYS A 28 -0.87 4.51 3.82
CA LYS A 28 -0.22 5.81 3.77
C LYS A 28 1.29 5.55 3.85
N LYS A 29 2.04 5.94 2.81
CA LYS A 29 3.50 5.83 2.81
C LYS A 29 4.00 6.39 4.14
N PRO A 30 4.80 5.64 4.94
CA PRO A 30 5.43 6.25 6.10
C PRO A 30 6.19 7.48 5.57
N LYS A 31 5.96 8.65 6.18
CA LYS A 31 6.74 9.84 5.84
C LYS A 31 8.19 9.39 5.90
N SER A 32 8.87 9.41 4.75
CA SER A 32 10.30 9.14 4.70
C SER A 32 10.90 10.08 5.74
N LYS A 33 11.52 9.52 6.79
CA LYS A 33 12.33 10.30 7.72
C LYS A 33 13.55 10.78 6.93
N LYS A 34 13.36 11.74 6.03
CA LYS A 34 14.42 12.67 5.68
C LYS A 34 14.48 13.65 6.84
N ALA A 35 15.04 13.19 7.96
CA ALA A 35 15.42 14.06 9.06
C ALA A 35 16.74 14.74 8.67
N CYS A 36 16.67 15.67 7.72
CA CYS A 36 17.39 16.93 7.84
C CYS A 36 16.32 17.94 8.24
N GLY A 37 16.35 18.38 9.49
CA GLY A 37 15.35 19.28 10.08
C GLY A 37 14.52 18.62 11.17
N ASN A 38 15.15 18.30 12.30
CA ASN A 38 14.47 18.10 13.59
C ASN A 38 14.54 19.39 14.44
N ASP A 39 14.81 20.52 13.82
CA ASP A 39 14.89 21.83 14.46
C ASP A 39 14.14 22.82 13.58
N ASP A 40 12.81 22.80 13.66
CA ASP A 40 11.95 23.90 13.23
C ASP A 40 12.09 25.09 14.24
N ASN A 41 13.34 25.44 14.57
CA ASN A 41 13.71 26.68 15.26
C ASN A 41 14.86 27.41 14.52
N CYS A 42 14.96 27.26 13.21
CA CYS A 42 15.82 28.12 12.41
C CYS A 42 15.24 28.33 11.00
N GLY A 43 14.45 29.39 10.85
CA GLY A 43 13.84 29.74 9.57
C GLY A 43 12.98 30.99 9.59
N CYS A 44 13.46 32.05 10.26
CA CYS A 44 13.12 33.45 10.01
C CYS A 44 11.63 33.84 9.97
N HIS A 45 11.16 34.38 11.12
CA HIS A 45 9.98 35.23 11.39
C HIS A 45 8.61 34.85 10.82
#